data_AF-A0A914R1E8-F1
#
_entry.id   AF-A0A914R1E8-F1
#
_cell.length_a   1.000
_cell.length_b   1.000
_cell.length_c   1.000
_cell.angle_alpha   90.00
_cell.angle_beta   90.00
_cell.angle_gamma   90.00
#
_symmetry.space_group_name_H-M   'P 1'
#
loop_
_entity.id
_entity.type
_entity.pdbx_description
1 polymer ?
#
loop_
_entity_poly.entity_id
_entity_poly.type
_entity_poly.pdbx_seq_one_letter_code
_entity_poly.pdbx_strand_id
1 'polypeptide(L)'
;MVAQKALLGTAKPIVGTIIYEYPYDSANIQHLTELSHALCYMHEVSTGAISVPAPLRSAEQLAQRGKNNWVQWKTQNGDTTSTSSFGSQHLTDDQKKENLHRFNEHCDDLSQILKTTLDCKFWA
;
A
#
# COMPACT_ATOMS: atom_id res chain seq x y z
N MET A 1 5.97 -9.10 18.24
CA MET A 1 4.85 -8.38 18.89
C MET A 1 3.52 -8.98 18.41
N VAL A 2 2.51 -9.05 19.27
CA VAL A 2 1.12 -9.42 18.93
C VAL A 2 0.21 -8.35 19.52
N ALA A 3 -0.44 -7.54 18.68
CA ALA A 3 -1.32 -6.46 19.14
C ALA A 3 -2.81 -6.83 19.04
N GLN A 4 -3.16 -7.63 18.03
CA GLN A 4 -4.52 -8.04 17.74
C GLN A 4 -5.04 -9.12 18.71
N LYS A 5 -6.35 -9.11 18.96
CA LYS A 5 -7.05 -10.21 19.61
C LYS A 5 -7.17 -11.42 18.67
N ALA A 6 -6.81 -12.61 19.14
CA ALA A 6 -6.99 -13.86 18.39
C ALA A 6 -8.47 -14.27 18.40
N LEU A 7 -9.24 -13.86 17.39
CA LEU A 7 -10.66 -14.22 17.26
C LEU A 7 -10.85 -15.66 16.74
N LEU A 8 -9.92 -16.16 15.92
CA LEU A 8 -9.92 -17.51 15.38
C LEU A 8 -8.49 -18.05 15.34
N GLY A 9 -8.29 -19.28 15.82
CA GLY A 9 -6.99 -19.94 15.84
C GLY A 9 -5.95 -19.24 16.72
N THR A 10 -4.67 -19.43 16.40
CA THR A 10 -3.54 -18.81 17.10
C THR A 10 -3.10 -17.55 16.36
N ALA A 11 -2.98 -16.42 17.08
CA ALA A 11 -2.52 -15.17 16.48
C ALA A 11 -1.09 -15.31 15.94
N LYS A 12 -0.87 -14.82 14.71
CA LYS A 12 0.46 -14.72 14.12
C LYS A 12 1.17 -13.47 14.65
N PRO A 13 2.37 -13.61 15.25
CA PRO A 13 3.17 -12.47 15.68
C PRO A 13 3.80 -11.74 14.50
N ILE A 14 3.92 -10.43 14.62
CA ILE A 14 4.73 -9.61 13.73
C ILE A 14 6.16 -9.52 14.26
N VAL A 15 7.09 -9.67 13.32
CA VAL A 15 8.52 -9.49 13.52
C VAL A 15 8.95 -8.29 12.68
N GLY A 16 9.63 -7.34 13.32
CA GLY A 16 10.27 -6.21 12.66
C GLY A 16 11.77 -6.31 12.83
N THR A 17 12.52 -5.87 11.82
CA THR A 17 13.99 -5.79 11.86
C THR A 17 14.37 -4.35 11.57
N ILE A 18 15.20 -3.77 12.44
CA ILE A 18 15.75 -2.43 12.26
C ILE A 18 16.88 -2.55 11.23
N ILE A 19 16.66 -1.99 10.04
CA ILE A 19 17.65 -1.99 8.94
C ILE A 19 18.47 -0.70 8.97
N TYR A 20 17.88 0.38 9.44
CA TYR A 20 18.49 1.69 9.53
C TYR A 20 17.96 2.41 10.76
N GLU A 21 18.87 3.08 11.47
CA GLU A 21 18.59 3.90 12.63
C GLU A 21 19.39 5.20 12.49
N TYR A 22 18.78 6.33 12.86
CA TYR A 22 19.45 7.62 12.72
C TYR A 22 20.50 7.78 13.83
N PRO A 23 21.73 8.21 13.51
CA PRO A 23 22.88 8.13 14.45
C PRO A 23 22.74 8.96 15.74
N TYR A 24 21.82 9.92 15.77
CA TYR A 24 21.60 10.79 16.94
C TYR A 24 20.33 10.42 17.74
N ASP A 25 19.61 9.39 17.31
CA ASP A 25 18.40 8.92 17.96
C ASP A 25 18.52 7.40 18.12
N SER A 26 19.30 6.98 19.12
CA SER A 26 19.36 5.57 19.51
C SER A 26 18.05 5.21 20.20
N ALA A 27 17.07 4.79 19.42
CA ALA A 27 15.79 4.38 19.90
C ALA A 27 15.94 3.03 20.62
N ASN A 28 15.62 3.03 21.92
CA ASN A 28 15.53 1.80 22.68
C ASN A 28 14.55 0.84 22.00
N ILE A 29 14.96 -0.41 21.75
CA ILE A 29 14.13 -1.46 21.13
C ILE A 29 12.78 -1.60 21.84
N GLN A 30 12.77 -1.44 23.17
CA GLN A 30 11.54 -1.48 23.97
C GLN A 30 10.60 -0.33 23.59
N HIS A 31 11.12 0.88 23.47
CA HIS A 31 10.37 2.06 23.08
C HIS A 31 9.81 1.93 21.65
N LEU A 32 10.62 1.41 20.71
CA LEU A 32 10.15 1.10 19.36
C LEU A 32 9.03 0.07 19.34
N THR A 33 9.11 -0.94 20.21
CA THR A 33 8.10 -1.99 20.33
C THR A 33 6.78 -1.41 20.87
N GLU A 34 6.85 -0.57 21.90
CA GLU A 34 5.69 0.10 22.49
C GLU A 34 5.03 1.08 21.52
N LEU A 35 5.83 1.89 20.82
CA LEU A 35 5.36 2.78 19.77
C LEU A 35 4.69 1.99 18.64
N SER A 36 5.34 0.92 18.18
CA SER A 36 4.76 0.05 17.15
C SER A 36 3.44 -0.58 17.60
N HIS A 37 3.31 -0.93 18.89
CA HIS A 37 2.08 -1.46 19.46
C HIS A 37 0.97 -0.40 19.51
N ALA A 38 1.29 0.82 19.93
CA ALA A 38 0.33 1.93 19.96
C ALA A 38 -0.20 2.26 18.55
N LEU A 39 0.67 2.23 17.53
CA LEU A 39 0.28 2.44 16.14
C LEU A 39 -0.72 1.39 15.62
N CYS A 40 -0.82 0.20 16.21
CA CYS A 40 -1.80 -0.81 15.83
C CYS A 40 -3.26 -0.41 16.21
N TYR A 41 -3.45 0.61 17.05
CA TYR A 41 -4.78 1.13 17.41
C TYR A 41 -5.23 2.32 16.56
N MET A 42 -4.33 2.90 15.76
CA MET A 42 -4.56 4.19 15.09
C MET A 42 -5.21 4.05 13.70
N HIS A 43 -5.89 2.95 13.41
CA HIS A 43 -6.61 2.79 12.15
C HIS A 43 -8.09 3.16 12.31
N GLU A 44 -8.70 3.65 11.24
CA GLU A 44 -10.07 4.18 11.28
C GLU A 44 -11.16 3.10 11.08
N VAL A 45 -10.77 1.86 10.79
CA VAL A 45 -11.70 0.81 10.32
C VAL A 45 -12.38 0.03 11.44
N SER A 46 -11.81 -0.02 12.64
CA SER A 46 -12.31 -0.82 13.77
C SER A 46 -11.87 -0.18 15.09
N THR A 47 -12.54 -0.53 16.18
CA THR A 47 -12.27 -0.01 17.52
C THR A 47 -11.25 -0.83 18.31
N GLY A 48 -10.81 -1.96 17.76
CA GLY A 48 -9.77 -2.81 18.37
C GLY A 48 -8.50 -2.85 17.53
N ALA A 49 -7.36 -3.14 18.17
CA ALA A 49 -6.07 -3.21 17.49
C ALA A 49 -6.05 -4.25 16.36
N ILE A 50 -5.42 -3.87 15.25
CA ILE A 50 -5.10 -4.76 14.13
C ILE A 50 -3.71 -5.39 14.29
N SER A 51 -3.39 -6.31 13.39
CA SER A 51 -2.14 -7.07 13.46
C SER A 51 -0.89 -6.25 13.13
N VAL A 52 -1.00 -5.22 12.29
CA VAL A 52 0.10 -4.38 11.79
C VAL A 52 -0.06 -2.91 12.23
N PRO A 53 1.01 -2.14 12.41
CA PRO A 53 0.92 -0.69 12.59
C PRO A 53 0.08 -0.01 11.50
N ALA A 54 -0.75 0.98 11.88
CA ALA A 54 -1.68 1.66 10.97
C ALA A 54 -1.03 2.20 9.67
N PRO A 55 0.17 2.82 9.68
CA PRO A 55 0.82 3.27 8.45
C PRO A 55 1.07 2.13 7.43
N LEU A 56 1.45 0.93 7.91
CA LEU A 56 1.67 -0.22 7.05
C LEU A 56 0.35 -0.73 6.46
N ARG A 57 -0.73 -0.72 7.26
CA ARG A 57 -2.07 -1.09 6.78
C ARG A 57 -2.54 -0.14 5.68
N SER A 58 -2.35 1.16 5.86
CA SER A 58 -2.73 2.17 4.86
C SER A 58 -1.94 2.01 3.56
N ALA A 59 -0.63 1.73 3.65
CA ALA A 59 0.20 1.45 2.48
C ALA A 59 -0.28 0.21 1.71
N GLU A 60 -0.64 -0.86 2.41
CA GLU A 60 -1.21 -2.07 1.79
C GLU A 60 -2.54 -1.78 1.07
N GLN A 61 -3.44 -1.03 1.70
CA GLN A 61 -4.71 -0.64 1.08
C GLN A 61 -4.50 0.22 -0.17
N LEU A 62 -3.54 1.15 -0.11
CA LEU A 62 -3.18 1.99 -1.26
C LEU A 62 -2.62 1.14 -2.41
N ALA A 63 -1.71 0.21 -2.12
CA ALA A 63 -1.16 -0.70 -3.11
C ALA A 63 -2.24 -1.60 -3.74
N GLN A 64 -3.18 -2.11 -2.94
CA GLN A 64 -4.28 -2.91 -3.44
C GLN A 64 -5.23 -2.10 -4.34
N ARG A 65 -5.50 -0.82 -3.99
CA ARG A 65 -6.27 0.09 -4.85
C ARG A 65 -5.54 0.37 -6.16
N GLY A 66 -4.23 0.64 -6.11
CA GLY A 66 -3.39 0.81 -7.30
C GLY A 66 -3.44 -0.40 -8.23
N LYS A 67 -3.33 -1.62 -7.67
CA LYS A 67 -3.47 -2.87 -8.43
C LYS A 67 -4.84 -2.98 -9.10
N ASN A 68 -5.92 -2.68 -8.38
CA ASN A 68 -7.28 -2.75 -8.92
C ASN A 68 -7.47 -1.75 -10.06
N ASN A 69 -6.97 -0.51 -9.90
CA ASN A 69 -7.01 0.52 -10.94
C ASN A 69 -6.22 0.08 -12.18
N TRP A 70 -5.05 -0.52 -12.00
CA TRP A 70 -4.25 -1.06 -13.10
C TRP A 70 -4.97 -2.17 -13.87
N VAL A 71 -5.59 -3.13 -13.17
CA VAL A 71 -6.36 -4.21 -13.81
C VAL A 71 -7.57 -3.64 -14.57
N GLN A 72 -8.23 -2.62 -14.02
CA GLN A 72 -9.34 -1.95 -14.66
C GLN A 72 -8.90 -1.22 -15.94
N TRP A 73 -7.82 -0.42 -15.88
CA TRP A 73 -7.24 0.26 -17.03
C TRP A 73 -6.85 -0.74 -18.13
N LYS A 74 -6.19 -1.84 -17.76
CA LYS A 74 -5.80 -2.91 -18.69
C LYS A 74 -7.01 -3.53 -19.41
N THR A 75 -8.09 -3.78 -18.65
CA THR A 75 -9.34 -4.35 -19.19
C THR A 75 -10.06 -3.38 -20.13
N GLN A 76 -10.09 -2.08 -19.80
CA GLN A 76 -10.74 -1.05 -20.61
C GLN A 76 -9.99 -0.77 -21.92
N ASN A 77 -8.66 -0.88 -21.92
CA ASN A 77 -7.82 -0.62 -23.08
C ASN A 77 -7.68 -1.84 -24.03
N GLY A 78 -8.57 -2.83 -23.91
CA GLY A 78 -8.65 -3.95 -24.86
C GLY A 78 -7.59 -5.03 -24.67
N ASP A 79 -6.79 -4.96 -23.59
CA ASP A 79 -5.84 -5.99 -23.23
C ASP A 79 -6.56 -7.09 -22.42
N THR A 80 -7.62 -7.64 -23.01
CA THR A 80 -8.36 -8.83 -22.56
C THR A 80 -7.45 -10.04 -22.73
N THR A 81 -6.37 -10.10 -21.95
CA THR A 81 -5.72 -11.38 -21.69
C THR A 81 -6.64 -12.14 -20.74
N SER A 82 -7.62 -12.82 -21.32
CA SER A 82 -8.22 -14.01 -20.73
C SER A 82 -7.09 -14.79 -20.06
N THR A 83 -7.22 -15.09 -18.77
CA THR A 83 -6.25 -15.81 -17.93
C THR A 83 -6.01 -17.27 -18.37
N SER A 84 -6.15 -17.57 -19.66
CA SER A 84 -5.94 -18.87 -20.28
C SER A 84 -5.54 -18.70 -21.75
N SER A 85 -4.28 -18.37 -22.02
CA SER A 85 -3.52 -18.96 -23.14
C SER A 85 -2.07 -18.48 -23.12
N PHE A 86 -1.17 -19.46 -23.17
CA PHE A 86 0.24 -19.30 -23.45
C PHE A 86 0.41 -18.67 -24.83
N GLY A 87 0.55 -17.34 -24.88
CA GLY A 87 0.80 -16.62 -26.13
C GLY A 87 1.44 -15.28 -25.80
N SER A 88 2.78 -15.26 -25.71
CA SER A 88 3.53 -14.01 -25.62
C SER A 88 3.30 -13.24 -26.92
N GLN A 89 2.39 -12.27 -26.91
CA GLN A 89 2.28 -11.31 -28.00
C GLN A 89 3.53 -10.43 -27.94
N HIS A 90 4.43 -10.60 -28.89
CA HIS A 90 5.65 -9.81 -29.01
C HIS A 90 5.29 -8.39 -29.46
N LEU A 91 4.99 -7.52 -28.49
CA LEU A 91 4.83 -6.08 -28.71
C LEU A 91 6.14 -5.49 -29.23
N THR A 92 6.06 -4.67 -30.27
CA THR A 92 7.21 -3.87 -30.73
C THR A 92 7.61 -2.85 -29.66
N ASP A 93 8.87 -2.42 -29.65
CA ASP A 93 9.36 -1.49 -28.62
C ASP A 93 8.66 -0.11 -28.68
N ASP A 94 8.20 0.30 -29.86
CA ASP A 94 7.40 1.52 -30.02
C ASP A 94 6.01 1.37 -29.40
N GLN A 95 5.35 0.23 -29.57
CA GLN A 95 4.07 -0.06 -28.91
C GLN A 95 4.19 -0.13 -27.39
N LYS A 96 5.30 -0.68 -26.87
CA LYS A 96 5.56 -0.69 -25.42
C LYS A 96 5.73 0.73 -24.88
N LYS A 97 6.47 1.59 -25.59
CA LYS A 97 6.65 3.01 -25.22
C LYS A 97 5.34 3.77 -25.24
N GLU A 98 4.52 3.57 -26.27
CA GLU A 98 3.21 4.22 -26.39
C GLU A 98 2.27 3.79 -25.26
N ASN A 99 2.20 2.49 -24.96
CA ASN A 99 1.39 1.97 -23.85
C ASN A 99 1.86 2.48 -22.48
N LEU A 100 3.19 2.57 -22.27
CA LEU A 100 3.76 3.13 -21.06
C LEU A 100 3.44 4.63 -20.93
N HIS A 101 3.52 5.38 -22.03
CA HIS A 101 3.16 6.80 -22.07
C HIS A 101 1.70 7.02 -21.66
N ARG A 102 0.77 6.28 -22.29
CA ARG A 102 -0.66 6.37 -21.96
C ARG A 102 -0.97 5.97 -20.52
N PHE A 103 -0.23 5.00 -19.97
CA PHE A 103 -0.38 4.64 -18.58
C PHE A 103 0.10 5.75 -17.64
N ASN A 104 1.25 6.36 -17.93
CA ASN A 104 1.76 7.47 -17.13
C ASN A 104 0.79 8.66 -17.15
N GLU A 105 0.23 9.01 -18.32
CA GLU A 105 -0.80 10.05 -18.43
C GLU A 105 -2.03 9.71 -17.56
N HIS A 106 -2.49 8.46 -17.59
CA HIS A 106 -3.61 8.03 -16.74
C HIS A 106 -3.28 8.11 -15.23
N CYS A 107 -2.04 7.78 -14.85
CA CYS A 107 -1.58 7.93 -13.48
C CYS A 107 -1.50 9.40 -13.06
N ASP A 108 -1.09 10.30 -13.95
CA ASP A 108 -1.04 11.74 -13.69
C ASP A 108 -2.45 12.31 -13.51
N ASP A 109 -3.40 11.92 -14.37
CA ASP A 109 -4.81 12.30 -14.25
C ASP A 109 -5.42 11.80 -12.93
N LEU A 110 -5.19 10.52 -12.60
CA LEU A 110 -5.62 9.96 -11.31
C LEU A 110 -4.97 10.69 -10.14
N SER A 111 -3.70 11.05 -10.25
CA SER A 111 -2.99 11.79 -9.19
C SER A 111 -3.55 13.19 -9.01
N GLN A 112 -3.99 13.86 -10.07
CA GLN A 112 -4.67 15.15 -9.99
C GLN A 112 -6.06 15.02 -9.34
N ILE A 113 -6.84 14.00 -9.69
CA ILE A 113 -8.17 13.74 -9.11
C ILE A 113 -8.06 13.37 -7.63
N LEU A 114 -7.10 12.52 -7.29
CA LEU A 114 -6.86 12.03 -5.93
C LEU A 114 -6.03 12.99 -5.09
N LYS A 115 -5.54 14.09 -5.68
CA LYS A 115 -4.80 15.11 -4.95
C LYS A 115 -5.68 15.63 -3.84
N THR A 116 -5.31 15.32 -2.61
CA THR A 116 -6.03 15.80 -1.44
C THR A 116 -5.88 17.32 -1.36
N THR A 117 -6.94 18.06 -1.69
CA THR A 117 -7.11 19.47 -1.28
C THR A 117 -7.44 19.49 0.20
N LEU A 118 -6.43 19.24 1.04
CA LEU A 118 -6.55 19.53 2.47
C LEU A 118 -6.46 21.04 2.66
N ASP A 119 -7.59 21.74 2.51
CA ASP A 119 -7.71 23.17 2.82
C ASP A 119 -7.97 23.42 4.30
N CYS A 120 -7.28 22.67 5.18
CA CYS A 120 -7.40 22.87 6.61
C CYS A 120 -6.07 22.57 7.32
N LYS A 121 -5.59 23.57 8.06
CA LYS A 121 -4.48 23.47 9.02
C LYS A 121 -4.82 22.41 10.06
N PHE A 122 -4.26 21.22 9.94
CA PHE A 122 -4.34 20.17 10.95
C PHE A 122 -3.34 20.37 12.10
N TRP A 123 -3.10 21.61 12.54
CA TRP A 123 -2.31 21.91 13.75
C TRP A 123 -2.71 23.28 14.31
N ALA A 124 -3.51 23.30 15.37
CA ALA A 124 -3.49 24.19 16.55
C ALA A 124 -4.76 23.96 17.36
#